data_AF-X1V6L8-F1
#
_entry.id   AF-X1V6L8-F1
#
_cell.length_a   1.000
_cell.length_b   1.000
_cell.length_c   1.000
_cell.angle_alpha   90.00
_cell.angle_beta   90.00
_cell.angle_gamma   90.00
#
_symmetry.space_group_name_H-M   'P 1'
#
loop_
_entity.id
_entity.type
_entity.pdbx_description
1 polymer ?
#
loop_
_entity_poly.entity_id
_entity_poly.type
_entity_poly.pdbx_seq_one_letter_code
_entity_poly.pdbx_strand_id
1 'polypeptide(L)' 'KRGLKDCQAWIFKYDRRHSRLSFQARNVEIGNKAFARLAHHLATE' A
#
# COMPACT_ATOMS: atom_id res chain seq x y z
N LYS A 1 -1.10 10.32 22.98
CA LYS A 1 -0.74 10.47 21.55
C LYS A 1 -0.99 9.13 20.84
N ARG A 2 -2.09 8.98 20.09
CA ARG A 2 -2.29 7.84 19.17
C ARG A 2 -1.46 8.11 17.92
N GLY A 3 -0.14 8.05 18.06
CA GLY A 3 0.76 8.08 16.91
C GLY A 3 0.51 6.85 16.04
N LEU A 4 0.96 6.91 14.78
CA LEU A 4 0.93 5.83 13.79
C LEU A 4 1.77 4.59 14.20
N LYS A 5 1.74 4.19 15.49
CA LYS A 5 2.55 3.12 16.08
C LYS A 5 2.17 1.73 15.57
N ASP A 6 0.98 1.60 14.95
CA ASP A 6 0.45 0.36 14.37
C ASP A 6 -0.08 0.58 12.95
N CYS A 7 0.55 1.50 12.19
CA CYS A 7 -0.03 1.93 10.93
C CYS A 7 0.18 0.94 9.80
N GLN A 8 -0.83 0.11 9.66
CA GLN A 8 -1.10 -0.68 8.47
C GLN A 8 -1.32 0.27 7.29
N ALA A 9 -0.47 0.13 6.27
CA ALA A 9 -0.58 0.85 5.00
C ALA A 9 -1.31 -0.02 3.97
N TRP A 10 -2.09 0.60 3.09
CA TRP A 10 -2.86 -0.09 2.07
C TRP A 10 -2.45 0.48 0.70
N ILE A 11 -2.29 -0.39 -0.28
CA ILE A 11 -2.02 -0.03 -1.67
C ILE A 11 -3.30 -0.29 -2.45
N PHE A 12 -3.76 0.75 -3.15
CA PHE A 12 -4.87 0.67 -4.08
C PHE A 12 -4.38 1.02 -5.47
N LYS A 13 -4.90 0.30 -6.46
CA LYS A 13 -4.71 0.62 -7.86
C LYS A 13 -5.95 1.33 -8.38
N TYR A 14 -5.76 2.50 -8.98
CA TYR A 14 -6.83 3.23 -9.65
C TYR A 14 -6.73 3.03 -11.17
N ASP A 15 -7.72 2.36 -11.73
CA ASP A 15 -7.90 2.24 -13.16
C ASP A 15 -8.71 3.42 -13.68
N ARG A 16 -8.03 4.38 -14.31
CA ARG A 16 -8.65 5.59 -14.85
C ARG A 16 -9.60 5.30 -16.01
N ARG A 17 -9.36 4.25 -16.82
CA ARG A 17 -10.19 3.93 -18.00
C ARG A 17 -11.58 3.48 -17.60
N HIS A 18 -11.67 2.73 -16.51
CA HIS A 18 -12.92 2.21 -15.98
C HIS A 18 -13.40 2.95 -14.71
N SER A 19 -12.71 4.04 -14.33
CA SER A 19 -12.93 4.78 -13.08
C SER A 19 -13.09 3.88 -11.86
N ARG A 20 -12.23 2.85 -11.77
CA ARG A 20 -12.36 1.76 -10.80
C ARG A 20 -11.18 1.74 -9.84
N LEU A 21 -11.48 1.71 -8.55
CA LEU A 21 -10.51 1.50 -7.49
C LEU A 21 -10.49 0.02 -7.10
N SER A 22 -9.30 -0.59 -7.08
CA SER A 22 -9.12 -1.99 -6.66
C SER A 22 -8.05 -2.09 -5.56
N PHE A 23 -8.31 -2.95 -4.57
CA PHE A 23 -7.34 -3.25 -3.52
C PHE A 23 -6.19 -4.10 -4.08
N GLN A 24 -4.95 -3.74 -3.74
CA GLN A 24 -3.76 -4.43 -4.24
C GLN A 24 -2.98 -5.13 -3.10
N ALA A 25 -2.73 -4.44 -2.00
CA ALA A 25 -2.03 -5.02 -0.86
C ALA A 25 -2.33 -4.27 0.44
N ARG A 26 -2.20 -4.96 1.57
CA ARG A 26 -2.22 -4.37 2.92
C ARG A 26 -0.96 -4.80 3.66
N ASN A 27 -0.37 -3.86 4.38
CA ASN A 27 0.70 -4.17 5.30
C ASN A 27 0.10 -4.81 6.56
N VAL A 28 0.28 -6.12 6.70
CA VAL A 28 -0.25 -6.90 7.83
C VAL A 28 0.61 -6.71 9.09
N GLU A 29 1.91 -6.41 8.93
CA GLU A 29 2.87 -6.35 10.02
C GLU A 29 3.87 -5.19 9.82
N ILE A 30 4.18 -4.47 10.89
CA ILE A 30 5.17 -3.38 10.83
C ILE A 30 6.52 -3.94 10.39
N GLY A 31 7.12 -3.34 9.36
CA GLY A 31 8.40 -3.81 8.83
C GLY A 31 8.30 -4.91 7.78
N ASN A 32 7.11 -5.21 7.23
CA ASN A 32 6.98 -6.16 6.12
C ASN A 32 7.78 -5.71 4.89
N LYS A 33 8.95 -6.34 4.70
CA LYS A 33 9.88 -6.04 3.59
C LYS A 33 9.29 -6.34 2.21
N ALA A 34 8.34 -7.27 2.10
CA ALA A 34 7.69 -7.56 0.82
C ALA A 34 6.75 -6.41 0.43
N PHE A 35 5.96 -5.91 1.39
CA PHE A 35 5.11 -4.74 1.18
C PHE A 35 5.96 -3.50 0.84
N ALA A 36 7.05 -3.27 1.57
CA ALA A 36 7.94 -2.13 1.32
C ALA A 36 8.56 -2.18 -0.09
N ARG A 37 9.01 -3.36 -0.54
CA ARG A 37 9.52 -3.54 -1.91
C ARG A 37 8.46 -3.31 -2.97
N LEU A 38 7.24 -3.82 -2.76
CA LEU A 38 6.12 -3.58 -3.67
C LEU A 38 5.78 -2.09 -3.77
N ALA A 39 5.67 -1.40 -2.63
CA ALA A 39 5.41 0.03 -2.58
C ALA A 39 6.50 0.84 -3.28
N HIS A 40 7.77 0.48 -3.08
CA HIS A 40 8.89 1.14 -3.75
C HIS A 40 8.83 0.95 -5.26
N HIS A 41 8.64 -0.28 -5.74
CA HIS A 41 8.54 -0.58 -7.17
C HIS A 41 7.42 0.24 -7.84
N LEU A 42 6.22 0.22 -7.26
CA LEU A 42 5.05 0.97 -7.77
C LEU A 42 5.23 2.50 -7.75
N ALA A 43 6.12 3.03 -6.90
CA ALA A 43 6.40 4.46 -6.83
C ALA A 43 7.50 4.90 -7.80
N THR A 44 8.30 3.95 -8.30
CA THR A 44 9.42 4.20 -9.22
C THR A 44 9.12 3.85 -10.68
N GLU A 45 8.04 3.13 -10.93
CA GLU A 45 7.44 2.96 -12.27
C GLU A 45 6.62 4.19 -12.67
#